data_AF-A0A327XT54-F1
#
_entry.id   AF-A0A327XT54-F1
#
_cell.length_a   1.000
_cell.length_b   1.000
_cell.length_c   1.000
_cell.angle_alpha   90.00
_cell.angle_beta   90.00
_cell.angle_gamma   90.00
#
_symmetry.space_group_name_H-M   'P 1'
#
loop_
_entity.id
_entity.type
_entity.pdbx_description
1 polymer ?
#
loop_
_entity_poly.entity_id
_entity_poly.type
_entity_poly.pdbx_seq_one_letter_code
_entity_poly.pdbx_strand_id
1 'polypeptide(L)'
;MLPESPTLHMLCGKIASGKSTMAAHLGATPGTVLIAEDAWLDALFADELHSLKDYVQCSSKLRRVIGPHVVALLDAGMSVVLDFPANTVAQRAWMKEMLAATEAAHQLHVFDVSDEVCLARLRARNAEGDHPFAVTEAQFHQFSSHFAVPTPEEGFDLMVHTDAYDQMPEI
;
A
#
# COMPACT_ATOMS: atom_id res chain seq x y z
N MET A 1 -28.04 -2.96 -14.13
CA MET A 1 -26.69 -3.46 -13.77
C MET A 1 -26.73 -3.75 -12.29
N LEU A 2 -26.27 -4.93 -11.86
CA LEU A 2 -25.97 -5.13 -10.44
C LEU A 2 -24.86 -4.13 -10.08
N PRO A 3 -24.90 -3.48 -8.90
CA PRO A 3 -23.75 -2.69 -8.46
C PRO A 3 -22.50 -3.58 -8.49
N GLU A 4 -21.40 -3.06 -9.00
CA GLU A 4 -20.11 -3.75 -8.91
C GLU A 4 -19.83 -4.04 -7.43
N SER A 5 -19.35 -5.24 -7.13
CA SER A 5 -19.02 -5.59 -5.75
C SER A 5 -17.92 -4.65 -5.25
N PRO A 6 -18.08 -4.02 -4.07
CA PRO A 6 -17.03 -3.20 -3.49
C PRO A 6 -15.75 -4.02 -3.38
N THR A 7 -14.61 -3.39 -3.66
CA THR A 7 -13.31 -4.07 -3.70
C THR A 7 -12.34 -3.44 -2.72
N LEU A 8 -11.67 -4.28 -1.93
CA LEU A 8 -10.49 -3.89 -1.16
C LEU A 8 -9.22 -4.03 -2.03
N HIS A 9 -8.64 -2.91 -2.43
CA HIS A 9 -7.37 -2.86 -3.13
C HIS A 9 -6.21 -2.72 -2.12
N MET A 10 -5.24 -3.63 -2.19
CA MET A 10 -4.05 -3.66 -1.35
C MET A 10 -2.79 -3.59 -2.20
N LEU A 11 -1.71 -3.03 -1.67
CA LEU A 11 -0.50 -2.73 -2.45
C LEU A 11 0.75 -3.40 -1.83
N CYS A 12 1.41 -4.25 -2.60
CA CYS A 12 2.62 -4.99 -2.21
C CYS A 12 3.78 -4.63 -3.14
N GLY A 13 4.85 -4.03 -2.62
CA GLY A 13 5.97 -3.59 -3.43
C GLY A 13 6.99 -2.76 -2.66
N LYS A 14 8.23 -2.76 -3.16
CA LYS A 14 9.36 -2.01 -2.56
C LYS A 14 9.16 -0.51 -2.61
N ILE A 15 9.92 0.26 -1.84
CA ILE A 15 9.87 1.73 -1.88
C ILE A 15 10.14 2.20 -3.33
N ALA A 16 9.43 3.22 -3.80
CA ALA A 16 9.52 3.72 -5.18
C ALA A 16 9.14 2.72 -6.31
N SER A 17 8.43 1.64 -5.98
CA SER A 17 7.91 0.68 -6.98
C SER A 17 6.68 1.16 -7.77
N GLY A 18 6.13 2.34 -7.48
CA GLY A 18 4.91 2.88 -8.12
C GLY A 18 3.60 2.66 -7.37
N LYS A 19 3.64 2.12 -6.14
CA LYS A 19 2.43 1.87 -5.32
C LYS A 19 1.55 3.11 -5.13
N SER A 20 2.12 4.22 -4.65
CA SER A 20 1.32 5.42 -4.36
C SER A 20 0.69 6.04 -5.62
N THR A 21 1.34 5.91 -6.78
CA THR A 21 0.75 6.31 -8.08
C THR A 21 -0.46 5.46 -8.41
N MET A 22 -0.36 4.12 -8.28
CA MET A 22 -1.50 3.23 -8.45
C MET A 22 -2.60 3.51 -7.40
N ALA A 23 -2.21 3.82 -6.16
CA ALA A 23 -3.15 4.13 -5.09
C ALA A 23 -4.01 5.35 -5.44
N ALA A 24 -3.37 6.41 -5.94
CA ALA A 24 -4.04 7.61 -6.40
C ALA A 24 -4.94 7.33 -7.61
N HIS A 25 -4.47 6.54 -8.58
CA HIS A 25 -5.26 6.16 -9.76
C HIS A 25 -6.53 5.39 -9.37
N LEU A 26 -6.40 4.33 -8.56
CA LEU A 26 -7.54 3.56 -8.06
C LEU A 26 -8.47 4.42 -7.20
N GLY A 27 -7.91 5.27 -6.35
CA GLY A 27 -8.65 6.17 -5.46
C GLY A 27 -9.46 7.25 -6.19
N ALA A 28 -9.12 7.58 -7.44
CA ALA A 28 -9.88 8.51 -8.27
C ALA A 28 -11.16 7.89 -8.88
N THR A 29 -11.34 6.56 -8.75
CA THR A 29 -12.52 5.86 -9.25
C THR A 29 -13.76 6.23 -8.42
N PRO A 30 -14.93 6.50 -9.04
CA PRO A 30 -16.16 6.80 -8.31
C PRO A 30 -16.54 5.69 -7.32
N GLY A 31 -16.93 6.07 -6.11
CA GLY A 31 -17.29 5.11 -5.06
C GLY A 31 -16.10 4.47 -4.35
N THR A 32 -14.88 4.99 -4.55
CA THR A 32 -13.66 4.50 -3.92
C THR A 32 -13.10 5.49 -2.91
N VAL A 33 -12.63 4.99 -1.76
CA VAL A 33 -11.95 5.78 -0.73
C VAL A 33 -10.49 5.33 -0.64
N LEU A 34 -9.56 6.28 -0.77
CA LEU A 34 -8.14 6.06 -0.50
C LEU A 34 -7.83 6.31 0.99
N ILE A 35 -7.23 5.33 1.65
CA ILE A 35 -6.70 5.44 3.01
C ILE A 35 -5.19 5.18 2.95
N ALA A 36 -4.40 6.24 3.06
CA ALA A 36 -2.94 6.19 2.93
C ALA A 36 -2.22 6.29 4.28
N GLU A 37 -1.42 5.28 4.63
CA GLU A 37 -0.73 5.18 5.93
C GLU A 37 0.14 6.42 6.20
N ASP A 38 0.91 6.86 5.21
CA ASP A 38 1.83 7.99 5.32
C ASP A 38 1.12 9.28 5.75
N ALA A 39 -0.10 9.54 5.23
CA ALA A 39 -0.87 10.72 5.60
C ALA A 39 -1.32 10.69 7.07
N TRP A 40 -1.70 9.51 7.58
CA TRP A 40 -2.07 9.34 8.99
C TRP A 40 -0.86 9.38 9.91
N LEU A 41 0.26 8.79 9.49
CA LEU A 41 1.53 8.81 10.23
C LEU A 41 2.07 10.23 10.37
N ASP A 42 2.09 11.00 9.28
CA ASP A 42 2.52 12.40 9.29
C ASP A 42 1.63 13.23 10.21
N ALA A 43 0.30 13.14 10.05
CA ALA A 43 -0.63 13.96 10.82
C ALA A 43 -0.67 13.64 12.32
N LEU A 44 -0.46 12.37 12.72
CA LEU A 44 -0.64 11.93 14.11
C LEU A 44 0.67 11.68 14.85
N PHE A 45 1.75 11.36 14.14
CA PHE A 45 2.98 10.83 14.72
C PHE A 45 4.26 11.43 14.13
N ALA A 46 4.22 12.51 13.35
CA ALA A 46 5.43 13.14 12.78
C ALA A 46 6.52 13.41 13.83
N ASP A 47 6.14 13.88 15.03
CA ASP A 47 7.06 14.16 16.13
C ASP A 47 7.57 12.89 16.86
N GLU A 48 6.97 11.71 16.62
CA GLU A 48 7.35 10.43 17.24
C GLU A 48 8.19 9.53 16.30
N LEU A 49 8.19 9.80 14.98
CA LEU A 49 8.79 8.93 13.96
C LEU A 49 10.29 9.18 13.76
N HIS A 50 11.12 8.72 14.70
CA HIS A 50 12.58 8.87 14.62
C HIS A 50 13.31 7.60 14.16
N SER A 51 12.66 6.44 14.21
CA SER A 51 13.27 5.15 13.89
C SER A 51 12.28 4.15 13.30
N LEU A 52 12.80 3.05 12.74
CA LEU A 52 11.98 1.93 12.27
C LEU A 52 11.13 1.33 13.40
N LYS A 53 11.63 1.31 14.63
CA LYS A 53 10.88 0.82 15.79
C LYS A 53 9.67 1.70 16.07
N ASP A 54 9.85 3.01 15.99
CA ASP A 54 8.77 3.98 16.20
C ASP A 54 7.72 3.85 15.08
N TYR A 55 8.16 3.66 13.83
CA TYR A 55 7.27 3.34 12.70
C TYR A 55 6.44 2.08 12.97
N VAL A 56 7.06 0.97 13.37
CA VAL A 56 6.34 -0.28 13.65
C VAL A 56 5.30 -0.08 14.76
N GLN A 57 5.66 0.66 15.82
CA GLN A 57 4.74 0.97 16.91
C GLN A 57 3.57 1.84 16.45
N CYS A 58 3.82 2.93 15.73
CA CYS A 58 2.78 3.85 15.25
C CYS A 58 1.87 3.18 14.20
N SER A 59 2.45 2.46 13.23
CA SER A 59 1.71 1.65 12.26
C SER A 59 0.79 0.64 12.93
N SER A 60 1.25 -0.02 14.01
CA SER A 60 0.40 -0.97 14.75
C SER A 60 -0.82 -0.30 15.42
N LYS A 61 -0.67 0.93 15.93
CA LYS A 61 -1.78 1.73 16.49
C LYS A 61 -2.80 2.06 15.38
N LEU A 62 -2.32 2.50 14.21
CA LEU A 62 -3.16 2.83 13.07
C LEU A 62 -3.96 1.60 12.59
N ARG A 63 -3.30 0.47 12.37
CA ARG A 63 -3.96 -0.77 11.88
C ARG A 63 -5.12 -1.21 12.76
N ARG A 64 -4.98 -1.08 14.08
CA ARG A 64 -6.03 -1.42 15.06
C ARG A 64 -7.29 -0.57 14.88
N VAL A 65 -7.13 0.69 14.49
CA VAL A 65 -8.25 1.63 14.31
C VAL A 65 -8.81 1.52 12.89
N ILE A 66 -7.94 1.48 11.88
CA ILE A 66 -8.31 1.51 10.46
C ILE A 66 -9.06 0.25 10.03
N GLY A 67 -8.67 -0.94 10.51
CA GLY A 67 -9.25 -2.20 10.04
C GLY A 67 -10.79 -2.28 10.11
N PRO A 68 -11.41 -2.02 11.27
CA PRO A 68 -12.86 -1.98 11.39
C PRO A 68 -13.55 -0.92 10.49
N HIS A 69 -12.89 0.22 10.25
CA HIS A 69 -13.43 1.26 9.37
C HIS A 69 -13.41 0.85 7.90
N VAL A 70 -12.34 0.16 7.46
CA VAL A 70 -12.26 -0.39 6.10
C VAL A 70 -13.41 -1.37 5.86
N VAL A 71 -13.66 -2.29 6.79
CA VAL A 71 -14.77 -3.25 6.71
C VAL A 71 -16.11 -2.52 6.62
N ALA A 72 -16.35 -1.52 7.47
CA ALA A 72 -17.59 -0.76 7.46
C ALA A 72 -17.83 0.01 6.15
N LEU A 73 -16.77 0.52 5.50
CA LEU A 73 -16.87 1.18 4.19
C LEU A 73 -17.22 0.17 3.08
N LEU A 74 -16.57 -1.00 3.10
CA LEU A 74 -16.81 -2.07 2.14
C LEU A 74 -18.27 -2.58 2.25
N ASP A 75 -18.75 -2.82 3.47
CA ASP A 75 -20.13 -3.27 3.72
C ASP A 75 -21.17 -2.18 3.35
N ALA A 76 -20.77 -0.91 3.35
CA ALA A 76 -21.59 0.20 2.87
C ALA A 76 -21.60 0.34 1.33
N GLY A 77 -20.87 -0.52 0.61
CA GLY A 77 -20.81 -0.53 -0.86
C GLY A 77 -19.75 0.38 -1.46
N MET A 78 -18.80 0.90 -0.66
CA MET A 78 -17.65 1.63 -1.18
C MET A 78 -16.43 0.72 -1.35
N SER A 79 -15.73 0.87 -2.48
CA SER A 79 -14.40 0.30 -2.63
C SER A 79 -13.39 1.06 -1.78
N VAL A 80 -12.33 0.38 -1.35
CA VAL A 80 -11.28 0.97 -0.54
C VAL A 80 -9.93 0.66 -1.15
N VAL A 81 -9.10 1.69 -1.34
CA VAL A 81 -7.68 1.54 -1.59
C VAL A 81 -6.95 1.71 -0.27
N LEU A 82 -6.38 0.62 0.23
CA LEU A 82 -5.62 0.60 1.46
C LEU A 82 -4.12 0.73 1.13
N ASP A 83 -3.62 1.96 1.10
CA ASP A 83 -2.20 2.25 0.89
C ASP A 83 -1.43 2.13 2.22
N PHE A 84 -1.48 0.91 2.75
CA PHE A 84 -0.64 0.38 3.83
C PHE A 84 0.25 -0.70 3.21
N PRO A 85 1.50 -0.86 3.67
CA PRO A 85 2.40 -1.84 3.08
C PRO A 85 1.88 -3.27 3.32
N ALA A 86 1.73 -4.02 2.23
CA ALA A 86 1.47 -5.46 2.21
C ALA A 86 2.76 -6.29 1.97
N ASN A 87 3.91 -5.75 2.39
CA ASN A 87 5.24 -6.23 2.03
C ASN A 87 5.70 -7.44 2.84
N THR A 88 5.14 -7.66 4.03
CA THR A 88 5.47 -8.81 4.89
C THR A 88 4.27 -9.76 5.01
N VAL A 89 4.54 -11.04 5.31
CA VAL A 89 3.49 -12.04 5.57
C VAL A 89 2.58 -11.58 6.72
N ALA A 90 3.15 -10.98 7.78
CA ALA A 90 2.36 -10.48 8.92
C ALA A 90 1.44 -9.30 8.53
N GLN A 91 1.89 -8.42 7.63
CA GLN A 91 1.06 -7.34 7.08
C GLN A 91 -0.12 -7.89 6.29
N ARG A 92 0.13 -8.90 5.45
CA ARG A 92 -0.92 -9.55 4.66
C ARG A 92 -1.87 -10.39 5.50
N ALA A 93 -1.40 -11.02 6.56
CA ALA A 93 -2.25 -11.72 7.53
C ALA A 93 -3.28 -10.76 8.16
N TRP A 94 -2.87 -9.56 8.57
CA TRP A 94 -3.80 -8.54 9.05
C TRP A 94 -4.82 -8.12 7.97
N MET A 95 -4.40 -8.02 6.71
CA MET A 95 -5.33 -7.76 5.61
C MET A 95 -6.33 -8.90 5.41
N LYS A 96 -5.91 -10.17 5.60
CA LYS A 96 -6.81 -11.32 5.59
C LYS A 96 -7.84 -11.30 6.72
N GLU A 97 -7.48 -10.79 7.89
CA GLU A 97 -8.45 -10.63 8.98
C GLU A 97 -9.59 -9.67 8.60
N MET A 98 -9.29 -8.59 7.87
CA MET A 98 -10.31 -7.69 7.33
C MET A 98 -11.18 -8.38 6.27
N LEU A 99 -10.55 -9.10 5.34
CA LEU A 99 -11.26 -9.82 4.28
C LEU A 99 -12.16 -10.94 4.82
N ALA A 100 -11.81 -11.55 5.95
CA ALA A 100 -12.66 -12.53 6.62
C ALA A 100 -13.92 -11.91 7.27
N ALA A 101 -13.95 -10.58 7.44
CA ALA A 101 -15.03 -9.86 8.10
C ALA A 101 -16.03 -9.20 7.11
N THR A 102 -15.85 -9.36 5.80
CA THR A 102 -16.70 -8.79 4.75
C THR A 102 -16.87 -9.77 3.58
N GLU A 103 -17.92 -9.60 2.79
CA GLU A 103 -18.13 -10.34 1.53
C GLU A 103 -17.62 -9.60 0.30
N ALA A 104 -17.00 -8.42 0.50
CA ALA A 104 -16.41 -7.62 -0.56
C ALA A 104 -15.34 -8.39 -1.36
N ALA A 105 -15.20 -8.02 -2.63
CA ALA A 105 -14.10 -8.50 -3.46
C ALA A 105 -12.76 -7.92 -2.96
N HIS A 106 -11.65 -8.49 -3.43
CA HIS A 106 -10.34 -7.98 -3.08
C HIS A 106 -9.34 -8.13 -4.22
N GLN A 107 -8.32 -7.29 -4.22
CA GLN A 107 -7.21 -7.41 -5.15
C GLN A 107 -5.91 -6.98 -4.48
N LEU A 108 -4.89 -7.83 -4.54
CA LEU A 108 -3.53 -7.52 -4.10
C LEU A 108 -2.68 -7.15 -5.33
N HIS A 109 -2.38 -5.87 -5.46
CA HIS A 109 -1.52 -5.35 -6.52
C HIS A 109 -0.05 -5.53 -6.13
N VAL A 110 0.65 -6.43 -6.82
CA VAL A 110 2.05 -6.79 -6.56
C VAL A 110 2.94 -6.09 -7.57
N PHE A 111 3.83 -5.24 -7.10
CA PHE A 111 4.79 -4.50 -7.93
C PHE A 111 6.11 -5.26 -7.95
N ASP A 112 6.31 -6.04 -9.00
CA ASP A 112 7.54 -6.75 -9.29
C ASP A 112 8.48 -5.86 -10.11
N VAL A 113 9.05 -4.88 -9.40
CA VAL A 113 9.96 -3.87 -9.92
C VAL A 113 11.35 -4.13 -9.34
N SER A 114 12.37 -4.08 -10.20
CA SER A 114 13.75 -4.34 -9.77
C SER A 114 14.26 -3.30 -8.77
N ASP A 115 15.24 -3.69 -7.93
CA ASP A 115 15.89 -2.75 -7.00
C ASP A 115 16.56 -1.61 -7.74
N GLU A 116 17.16 -1.88 -8.90
CA GLU A 116 17.81 -0.89 -9.76
C GLU A 116 16.83 0.21 -10.19
N VAL A 117 15.65 -0.17 -10.68
CA VAL A 117 14.61 0.77 -11.09
C VAL A 117 14.06 1.54 -9.88
N CYS A 118 13.78 0.85 -8.77
CA CYS A 118 13.30 1.50 -7.55
C CYS A 118 14.31 2.54 -7.02
N LEU A 119 15.60 2.20 -6.98
CA LEU A 119 16.67 3.09 -6.53
C LEU A 119 16.84 4.28 -7.47
N ALA A 120 16.77 4.06 -8.79
CA ALA A 120 16.82 5.15 -9.77
C ALA A 120 15.68 6.15 -9.55
N ARG A 121 14.44 5.66 -9.40
CA ARG A 121 13.27 6.49 -9.10
C ARG A 121 13.39 7.22 -7.75
N LEU A 122 13.88 6.52 -6.72
CA LEU A 122 14.10 7.13 -5.40
C LEU A 122 15.11 8.28 -5.46
N ARG A 123 16.21 8.11 -6.21
CA ARG A 123 17.23 9.15 -6.40
C ARG A 123 16.67 10.37 -7.15
N ALA A 124 15.88 10.15 -8.21
CA ALA A 124 15.22 11.24 -8.95
C ALA A 124 14.29 12.04 -8.03
N ARG A 125 13.42 11.35 -7.30
CA ARG A 125 12.48 11.94 -6.34
C ARG A 125 13.16 12.73 -5.23
N ASN A 126 14.26 12.20 -4.68
CA ASN A 126 15.05 12.91 -3.66
C ASN A 126 15.72 14.17 -4.21
N ALA A 127 16.05 14.22 -5.50
CA ALA A 127 16.63 15.40 -6.14
C ALA A 127 15.60 16.51 -6.41
N GLU A 128 14.33 16.16 -6.59
CA GLU A 128 13.22 17.10 -6.80
C GLU A 128 12.79 17.81 -5.50
N GLY A 129 13.04 17.20 -4.33
CA GLY A 129 12.84 17.83 -3.01
C GLY A 129 11.39 17.88 -2.51
N ASP A 130 10.46 17.24 -3.19
CA ASP A 130 9.01 17.37 -2.97
C ASP A 130 8.43 16.40 -1.90
N HIS A 131 9.27 15.69 -1.15
CA HIS A 131 8.81 14.67 -0.19
C HIS A 131 9.27 14.91 1.24
N PRO A 132 8.35 14.81 2.24
CA PRO A 132 8.65 15.08 3.65
C PRO A 132 9.68 14.10 4.24
N PHE A 133 9.89 12.94 3.61
CA PHE A 133 10.87 11.93 4.05
C PHE A 133 11.80 11.54 2.90
N ALA A 134 13.01 12.11 2.89
CA ALA A 134 14.09 11.67 2.01
C ALA A 134 14.61 10.30 2.48
N VAL A 135 14.16 9.23 1.82
CA VAL A 135 14.63 7.86 2.11
C VAL A 135 16.02 7.67 1.50
N THR A 136 16.97 7.27 2.33
CA THR A 136 18.34 6.92 1.89
C THR A 136 18.37 5.54 1.23
N GLU A 137 19.39 5.29 0.40
CA GLU A 137 19.62 3.96 -0.19
C GLU A 137 19.83 2.86 0.88
N ALA A 138 20.49 3.19 1.99
CA ALA A 138 20.63 2.28 3.12
C ALA A 138 19.27 1.90 3.74
N GLN A 139 18.38 2.89 3.93
CA GLN A 139 17.01 2.65 4.39
C GLN A 139 16.22 1.85 3.35
N PHE A 140 16.35 2.15 2.06
CA PHE A 140 15.72 1.36 0.99
C PHE A 140 16.06 -0.13 1.14
N HIS A 141 17.34 -0.48 1.25
CA HIS A 141 17.74 -1.88 1.43
C HIS A 141 17.25 -2.45 2.76
N GLN A 142 17.28 -1.67 3.85
CA GLN A 142 16.76 -2.10 5.15
C GLN A 142 15.27 -2.47 5.06
N PHE A 143 14.43 -1.62 4.48
CA PHE A 143 13.00 -1.90 4.30
C PHE A 143 12.76 -3.04 3.31
N SER A 144 13.46 -3.05 2.18
CA SER A 144 13.35 -4.09 1.16
C SER A 144 13.79 -5.46 1.66
N SER A 145 14.67 -5.54 2.68
CA SER A 145 15.08 -6.82 3.30
C SER A 145 13.93 -7.57 3.99
N HIS A 146 12.87 -6.86 4.36
CA HIS A 146 11.66 -7.46 4.95
C HIS A 146 10.61 -7.85 3.91
N PHE A 147 10.82 -7.50 2.64
CA PHE A 147 9.88 -7.82 1.57
C PHE A 147 9.82 -9.34 1.33
N ALA A 148 8.60 -9.88 1.39
CA ALA A 148 8.29 -11.26 1.05
C ALA A 148 7.27 -11.27 -0.09
N VAL A 149 7.59 -11.95 -1.19
CA VAL A 149 6.67 -12.14 -2.31
C VAL A 149 5.42 -12.88 -1.81
N PRO A 150 4.19 -12.43 -2.16
CA PRO A 150 2.97 -13.15 -1.81
C PRO A 150 2.98 -14.57 -2.40
N THR A 151 2.53 -15.56 -1.61
CA THR A 151 2.44 -16.95 -2.07
C THR A 151 1.00 -17.38 -2.34
N PRO A 152 0.76 -18.39 -3.18
CA PRO A 152 -0.60 -18.88 -3.46
C PRO A 152 -1.35 -19.35 -2.21
N GLU A 153 -0.65 -19.85 -1.19
CA GLU A 153 -1.23 -20.32 0.07
C GLU A 153 -1.85 -19.18 0.88
N GLU A 154 -1.43 -17.94 0.64
CA GLU A 154 -2.05 -16.76 1.24
C GLU A 154 -3.41 -16.45 0.59
N GLY A 155 -3.74 -17.03 -0.57
CA GLY A 155 -5.08 -16.99 -1.15
C GLY A 155 -5.57 -15.60 -1.56
N PHE A 156 -4.68 -14.71 -1.98
CA PHE A 156 -5.05 -13.40 -2.53
C PHE A 156 -5.31 -13.47 -4.03
N ASP A 157 -6.28 -12.68 -4.50
CA ASP A 157 -6.43 -12.39 -5.92
C ASP A 157 -5.33 -11.41 -6.36
N LEU A 158 -4.32 -11.92 -7.06
CA LEU A 158 -3.12 -11.15 -7.42
C LEU A 158 -3.30 -10.40 -8.74
N MET A 159 -2.86 -9.14 -8.77
CA MET A 159 -2.61 -8.37 -9.99
C MET A 159 -1.14 -7.97 -10.00
N VAL A 160 -0.33 -8.52 -10.91
CA VAL A 160 1.11 -8.26 -10.96
C VAL A 160 1.42 -7.12 -11.94
N HIS A 161 2.13 -6.10 -11.44
CA HIS A 161 2.64 -4.96 -12.20
C HIS A 161 4.16 -5.09 -12.32
N THR A 162 4.67 -5.04 -13.55
CA THR A 162 6.10 -5.10 -13.84
C THR A 162 6.60 -3.76 -14.38
N ASP A 163 7.91 -3.62 -14.59
CA ASP A 163 8.54 -2.42 -15.14
C ASP A 163 7.91 -1.94 -16.47
N ALA A 164 7.25 -2.83 -17.22
CA ALA A 164 6.55 -2.48 -18.46
C ALA A 164 5.23 -1.69 -18.25
N TYR A 165 4.72 -1.60 -17.02
CA TYR A 165 3.45 -0.93 -16.70
C TYR A 165 3.53 0.61 -16.76
N ASP A 166 4.75 1.18 -16.72
CA ASP A 166 5.02 2.61 -16.92
C ASP A 166 4.72 3.09 -18.36
N GLN A 167 4.25 2.22 -19.26
CA GLN A 167 3.80 2.58 -20.61
C GLN A 167 2.28 2.78 -20.75
N MET A 168 1.50 2.74 -19.66
CA MET A 168 0.10 3.16 -19.77
C MET A 168 0.03 4.69 -19.95
N PRO A 169 -0.59 5.17 -21.03
CA PRO A 169 -0.79 6.61 -21.21
C PRO A 169 -1.70 7.13 -20.10
N GLU A 170 -1.40 8.32 -19.59
CA GLU A 170 -2.36 9.12 -18.83
C GLU A 170 -3.66 9.21 -19.66
N ILE A 171 -4.77 8.71 -19.11
CA ILE A 171 -6.11 8.83 -19.71
C ILE A 171 -6.68 10.19 -19.33
#